data_AF-A0A3B8RUU6-F1
#
_entry.id   AF-A0A3B8RUU6-F1
#
_cell.length_a   1.000
_cell.length_b   1.000
_cell.length_c   1.000
_cell.angle_alpha   90.00
_cell.angle_beta   90.00
_cell.angle_gamma   90.00
#
_symmetry.space_group_name_H-M   'P 1'
#
loop_
_entity.id
_entity.type
_entity.pdbx_description
1 polymer ?
#
loop_
_entity_poly.entity_id
_entity_poly.type
_entity_poly.pdbx_seq_one_letter_code
_entity_poly.pdbx_strand_id
1 'polypeptide(L)'
;MHGYEGSGNGFSLRFKEYLQVQDKPLQLLTLIEPIRWASGDSLEAFINQLLILNTNSDVEDNPNIAAVSITIRRVSNNELLANEALLRSVFTLLVDAHYQTRPSDVRQLLDVPYLHLWVAECASSRKVLGVLLAYKEGGFSDNHDDLLKHIVSGVRRPQGNLLSQSLANQSADTQWCRLKSLRVSRIAVAEPYRRQGVASDLLQALELFAVSEGCDFWGSSFGFEPRLFSFWQSHEALPVHLGLHRDKASGLRNLMVVKPLTDKLKLMSHDLHQQLLIDLPFWQAQYLSDMRPDSLMALSNSHSQSELEALEPGYDQMRIQRFINGELTYDKIFPSLYRMLVSTKSVLLQSEVAATVLAGEGANEVTNAYPVSQASLLLAPNWSALAEQFQLKGRRDVIASIKTELIQLSMD
;
A
#
# COMPACT_ATOMS: atom_id res chain seq x y z
N MET A 1 -15.82 -17.15 11.98
CA MET A 1 -16.84 -16.99 10.90
C MET A 1 -16.27 -17.64 9.66
N HIS A 2 -16.93 -18.67 9.13
CA HIS A 2 -16.40 -19.46 8.00
C HIS A 2 -17.12 -19.07 6.71
N GLY A 3 -16.37 -18.77 5.65
CA GLY A 3 -16.96 -18.37 4.36
C GLY A 3 -15.92 -17.91 3.34
N TYR A 4 -16.29 -17.95 2.06
CA TYR A 4 -15.39 -17.68 0.94
C TYR A 4 -14.96 -16.21 0.81
N GLU A 5 -15.70 -15.27 1.41
CA GLU A 5 -15.40 -13.83 1.31
C GLU A 5 -14.43 -13.33 2.38
N GLY A 6 -14.12 -14.12 3.42
CA GLY A 6 -13.16 -13.76 4.48
C GLY A 6 -13.54 -12.54 5.34
N SER A 7 -14.67 -11.88 5.04
CA SER A 7 -15.12 -10.62 5.66
C SER A 7 -15.43 -10.73 7.16
N GLY A 8 -15.73 -11.94 7.64
CA GLY A 8 -16.05 -12.20 9.05
C GLY A 8 -14.88 -12.02 10.02
N ASN A 9 -13.64 -12.30 9.58
CA ASN A 9 -12.47 -12.23 10.47
C ASN A 9 -12.04 -10.78 10.75
N GLY A 10 -12.13 -9.88 9.76
CA GLY A 10 -11.85 -8.46 9.96
C GLY A 10 -12.79 -7.80 10.98
N PHE A 11 -14.07 -8.20 10.98
CA PHE A 11 -15.06 -7.81 11.99
C PHE A 11 -14.69 -8.38 13.37
N SER A 12 -14.48 -9.70 13.48
CA SER A 12 -14.18 -10.34 14.75
C SER A 12 -12.87 -9.87 15.40
N LEU A 13 -11.84 -9.55 14.60
CA LEU A 13 -10.55 -9.09 15.12
C LEU A 13 -10.60 -7.61 15.52
N ARG A 14 -10.98 -6.71 14.62
CA ARG A 14 -10.84 -5.26 14.87
C ARG A 14 -12.04 -4.66 15.59
N PHE A 15 -13.26 -5.07 15.21
CA PHE A 15 -14.46 -4.43 15.74
C PHE A 15 -14.79 -4.90 17.15
N LYS A 16 -14.53 -6.18 17.46
CA LYS A 16 -14.66 -6.72 18.82
C LYS A 16 -13.72 -6.00 19.79
N GLU A 17 -12.43 -5.91 19.45
CA GLU A 17 -11.43 -5.20 20.24
C GLU A 17 -11.83 -3.72 20.41
N TYR A 18 -12.28 -3.07 19.34
CA TYR A 18 -12.75 -1.69 19.41
C TYR A 18 -13.93 -1.51 20.39
N LEU A 19 -14.95 -2.37 20.33
CA LEU A 19 -16.10 -2.30 21.24
C LEU A 19 -15.72 -2.58 22.70
N GLN A 20 -14.78 -3.50 22.93
CA GLN A 20 -14.24 -3.78 24.25
C GLN A 20 -13.47 -2.58 24.82
N VAL A 21 -12.65 -1.91 24.01
CA VAL A 21 -11.92 -0.70 24.41
C VAL A 21 -12.88 0.47 24.72
N GLN A 22 -14.03 0.51 24.05
CA GLN A 22 -15.06 1.54 24.26
C GLN A 22 -16.06 1.21 25.39
N ASP A 23 -15.85 0.12 26.14
CA ASP A 23 -16.71 -0.37 27.22
C ASP A 23 -18.20 -0.44 26.84
N LYS A 24 -18.47 -0.80 25.58
CA LYS A 24 -19.85 -0.93 25.09
C LYS A 24 -20.35 -2.35 25.36
N PRO A 25 -21.62 -2.52 25.78
CA PRO A 25 -22.19 -3.86 25.95
C PRO A 25 -22.18 -4.60 24.61
N LEU A 26 -21.55 -5.78 24.59
CA LEU A 26 -21.40 -6.62 23.42
C LEU A 26 -22.08 -7.96 23.66
N GLN A 27 -23.09 -8.27 22.82
CA GLN A 27 -23.69 -9.59 22.76
C GLN A 27 -23.36 -10.22 21.39
N LEU A 28 -22.69 -11.36 21.42
CA LEU A 28 -22.34 -12.13 20.22
C LEU A 28 -23.34 -13.27 20.05
N LEU A 29 -24.10 -13.24 18.95
CA LEU A 29 -25.01 -14.30 18.55
C LEU A 29 -24.45 -14.99 17.31
N THR A 30 -24.43 -16.32 17.30
CA THR A 30 -23.92 -17.12 16.19
C THR A 30 -25.03 -18.00 15.64
N LEU A 31 -25.23 -17.95 14.32
CA LEU A 31 -26.13 -18.86 13.60
C LEU A 31 -25.28 -19.99 13.03
N ILE A 32 -25.63 -21.22 13.39
CA ILE A 32 -24.85 -22.43 13.02
C ILE A 32 -25.68 -23.33 12.09
N GLU A 33 -27.02 -23.28 12.17
CA GLU A 33 -27.89 -24.16 11.41
C GLU A 33 -28.03 -23.68 9.95
N PRO A 34 -27.64 -24.50 8.95
CA PRO A 34 -27.82 -24.16 7.54
C PRO A 34 -29.29 -24.23 7.15
N ILE A 35 -29.75 -23.27 6.33
CA ILE A 35 -31.14 -23.22 5.84
C ILE A 35 -31.30 -23.79 4.43
N ARG A 36 -30.19 -23.98 3.69
CA ARG A 36 -30.18 -24.40 2.28
C ARG A 36 -29.92 -25.89 2.09
N TRP A 37 -29.30 -26.54 3.07
CA TRP A 37 -28.97 -27.96 3.08
C TRP A 37 -29.08 -28.48 4.50
N ALA A 38 -29.02 -29.80 4.67
CA ALA A 38 -29.16 -30.45 5.98
C ALA A 38 -27.95 -30.19 6.87
N SER A 39 -28.17 -30.12 8.18
CA SER A 39 -27.06 -30.11 9.14
C SER A 39 -26.20 -31.38 8.99
N GLY A 40 -24.88 -31.20 8.93
CA GLY A 40 -23.94 -32.30 8.73
C GLY A 40 -23.82 -32.80 7.28
N ASP A 41 -24.17 -31.97 6.29
CA ASP A 41 -24.00 -32.29 4.88
C ASP A 41 -22.52 -32.66 4.55
N SER A 42 -22.33 -33.85 3.97
CA SER A 42 -20.98 -34.38 3.69
C SER A 42 -20.27 -33.61 2.58
N LEU A 43 -21.00 -33.04 1.63
CA LEU A 43 -20.42 -32.22 0.56
C LEU A 43 -19.96 -30.87 1.12
N GLU A 44 -20.72 -30.27 2.05
CA GLU A 44 -20.27 -29.07 2.77
C GLU A 44 -18.99 -29.37 3.56
N ALA A 45 -18.97 -30.46 4.33
CA ALA A 45 -17.79 -30.87 5.09
C ALA A 45 -16.57 -31.08 4.18
N PHE A 46 -16.76 -31.73 3.03
CA PHE A 46 -15.73 -31.94 2.04
C PHE A 46 -15.20 -30.61 1.46
N ILE A 47 -16.07 -29.69 1.05
CA ILE A 47 -15.67 -28.39 0.50
C ILE A 47 -14.91 -27.57 1.56
N ASN A 48 -15.40 -27.55 2.80
CA ASN A 48 -14.74 -26.85 3.89
C ASN A 48 -13.35 -27.42 4.21
N GLN A 49 -13.19 -28.74 4.12
CA GLN A 49 -11.89 -29.40 4.29
C GLN A 49 -10.94 -29.11 3.12
N LEU A 50 -11.44 -29.18 1.88
CA LEU A 50 -10.67 -28.93 0.65
C LEU A 50 -10.15 -27.50 0.58
N LEU A 51 -10.99 -26.53 0.94
CA LEU A 51 -10.67 -25.11 0.89
C LEU A 51 -10.10 -24.56 2.20
N ILE A 52 -9.89 -25.42 3.20
CA ILE A 52 -9.32 -25.09 4.52
C ILE A 52 -10.10 -23.91 5.17
N LEU A 53 -11.43 -23.96 5.09
CA LEU A 53 -12.31 -22.91 5.63
C LEU A 53 -12.52 -23.05 7.14
N ASN A 54 -12.32 -24.26 7.68
CA ASN A 54 -12.45 -24.57 9.10
C ASN A 54 -11.08 -24.49 9.77
N THR A 55 -10.72 -23.30 10.24
CA THR A 55 -9.50 -23.05 10.99
C THR A 55 -9.84 -23.05 12.48
N ASN A 56 -9.92 -24.22 13.09
CA ASN A 56 -10.05 -24.30 14.55
C ASN A 56 -8.67 -24.12 15.16
N SER A 57 -8.36 -22.88 15.54
CA SER A 57 -7.15 -22.52 16.30
C SER A 57 -7.38 -22.76 17.80
N ASP A 58 -8.01 -23.87 18.18
CA ASP A 58 -8.20 -24.26 19.59
C ASP A 58 -7.00 -25.09 20.05
N VAL A 59 -5.84 -24.43 20.17
CA VAL A 59 -4.72 -25.01 20.91
C VAL A 59 -4.37 -24.02 22.01
N GLU A 60 -4.76 -24.37 23.24
CA GLU A 60 -4.28 -23.74 24.46
C GLU A 60 -2.76 -23.86 24.51
N ASP A 61 -2.06 -22.82 24.06
CA ASP A 61 -0.61 -22.74 24.15
C ASP A 61 -0.23 -22.01 25.43
N ASN A 62 0.73 -22.58 26.16
CA ASN A 62 1.39 -21.89 27.25
C ASN A 62 2.39 -20.88 26.65
N PRO A 63 2.16 -19.56 26.76
CA PRO A 63 2.97 -18.54 26.08
C PRO A 63 4.40 -18.42 26.62
N ASN A 64 4.75 -19.18 27.67
CA ASN A 64 6.08 -19.24 28.25
C ASN A 64 7.04 -20.17 27.49
N ILE A 65 7.04 -20.11 26.16
CA ILE A 65 8.18 -20.60 25.39
C ILE A 65 9.23 -19.50 25.47
N ALA A 66 10.23 -19.66 26.34
CA ALA A 66 11.44 -18.84 26.26
C ALA A 66 11.92 -18.85 24.80
N ALA A 67 12.25 -17.69 24.24
CA ALA A 67 12.65 -17.45 22.84
C ALA A 67 13.76 -18.38 22.26
N VAL A 68 14.26 -19.32 23.04
CA VAL A 68 15.44 -20.17 22.85
C VAL A 68 15.20 -21.38 21.92
N SER A 69 14.06 -21.51 21.24
CA SER A 69 13.87 -22.63 20.30
C SER A 69 12.99 -22.32 19.09
N ILE A 70 13.02 -21.09 18.57
CA ILE A 70 12.36 -20.79 17.29
C ILE A 70 13.38 -21.03 16.17
N THR A 71 13.04 -21.92 15.24
CA THR A 71 13.82 -22.16 14.03
C THR A 71 13.08 -21.59 12.84
N ILE A 72 13.80 -20.83 12.02
CA ILE A 72 13.26 -20.32 10.75
C ILE A 72 13.85 -21.12 9.62
N ARG A 73 12.97 -21.52 8.70
CA ARG A 73 13.37 -22.20 7.49
C ARG A 73 12.47 -21.79 6.33
N ARG A 74 13.04 -21.88 5.13
CA ARG A 74 12.28 -21.74 3.89
C ARG A 74 11.56 -23.06 3.60
N VAL A 75 10.30 -22.98 3.20
CA VAL A 75 9.48 -24.13 2.82
C VAL A 75 9.22 -24.06 1.32
N SER A 76 9.40 -25.19 0.63
CA SER A 76 9.13 -25.27 -0.81
C SER A 76 7.68 -25.65 -1.10
N ASN A 77 7.18 -25.31 -2.30
CA ASN A 77 5.86 -25.71 -2.76
C ASN A 77 5.66 -27.23 -2.72
N ASN A 78 6.70 -28.00 -3.07
CA ASN A 78 6.67 -29.46 -3.03
C ASN A 78 6.56 -30.00 -1.60
N GLU A 79 7.23 -29.36 -0.64
CA GLU A 79 7.13 -29.72 0.77
C GLU A 79 5.74 -29.43 1.32
N LEU A 80 5.17 -28.27 1.00
CA LEU A 80 3.78 -27.93 1.36
C LEU A 80 2.78 -28.91 0.76
N LEU A 81 2.97 -29.29 -0.51
CA LEU A 81 2.09 -30.25 -1.19
C LEU A 81 2.18 -31.64 -0.57
N ALA A 82 3.37 -32.04 -0.12
CA ALA A 82 3.60 -33.34 0.52
C ALA A 82 3.14 -33.39 2.00
N ASN A 83 2.95 -32.23 2.65
CA ASN A 83 2.62 -32.14 4.07
C ASN A 83 1.36 -31.30 4.31
N GLU A 84 0.21 -31.98 4.29
CA GLU A 84 -1.09 -31.34 4.51
C GLU A 84 -1.20 -30.65 5.89
N ALA A 85 -0.60 -31.23 6.93
CA ALA A 85 -0.63 -30.64 8.28
C ALA A 85 0.09 -29.29 8.30
N LEU A 86 1.27 -29.19 7.68
CA LEU A 86 2.01 -27.95 7.54
C LEU A 86 1.23 -26.93 6.69
N LEU A 87 0.65 -27.36 5.56
CA LEU A 87 -0.17 -26.50 4.71
C LEU A 87 -1.36 -25.92 5.48
N ARG A 88 -2.07 -26.74 6.25
CA ARG A 88 -3.18 -26.32 7.10
C ARG A 88 -2.71 -25.33 8.16
N SER A 89 -1.62 -25.61 8.88
CA SER A 89 -1.09 -24.69 9.90
C SER A 89 -0.68 -23.34 9.32
N VAL A 90 0.01 -23.33 8.17
CA VAL A 90 0.40 -22.11 7.46
C VAL A 90 -0.84 -21.32 7.01
N PHE A 91 -1.79 -21.98 6.37
CA PHE A 91 -2.98 -21.30 5.84
C PHE A 91 -3.89 -20.77 6.95
N THR A 92 -4.10 -21.54 8.03
CA THR A 92 -4.80 -21.08 9.23
C THR A 92 -4.20 -19.79 9.77
N LEU A 93 -2.87 -19.76 9.94
CA LEU A 93 -2.19 -18.56 10.44
C LEU A 93 -2.37 -17.34 9.51
N LEU A 94 -2.44 -17.56 8.19
CA LEU A 94 -2.71 -16.49 7.22
C LEU A 94 -4.15 -15.98 7.28
N VAL A 95 -5.12 -16.88 7.45
CA VAL A 95 -6.54 -16.57 7.64
C VAL A 95 -6.77 -15.78 8.93
N ASP A 96 -6.06 -16.13 10.01
CA ASP A 96 -6.19 -15.49 11.33
C ASP A 96 -5.58 -14.08 11.35
N ALA A 97 -4.49 -13.85 10.63
CA ALA A 97 -3.80 -12.56 10.66
C ALA A 97 -4.28 -11.54 9.60
N HIS A 98 -4.98 -11.99 8.55
CA HIS A 98 -5.34 -11.14 7.41
C HIS A 98 -6.83 -11.12 7.13
N TYR A 99 -7.40 -9.91 7.10
CA TYR A 99 -8.82 -9.63 6.92
C TYR A 99 -9.39 -10.05 5.54
N GLN A 100 -8.53 -10.39 4.58
CA GLN A 100 -8.91 -10.90 3.26
C GLN A 100 -7.98 -12.05 2.86
N THR A 101 -8.36 -13.26 3.26
CA THR A 101 -7.78 -14.49 2.73
C THR A 101 -8.84 -15.20 1.92
N ARG A 102 -8.55 -15.47 0.65
CA ARG A 102 -9.47 -16.14 -0.27
C ARG A 102 -9.04 -17.58 -0.47
N PRO A 103 -9.95 -18.51 -0.81
CA PRO A 103 -9.56 -19.88 -1.16
C PRO A 103 -8.56 -19.96 -2.32
N SER A 104 -8.58 -18.98 -3.24
CA SER A 104 -7.59 -18.84 -4.31
C SER A 104 -6.15 -18.67 -3.82
N ASP A 105 -5.97 -18.22 -2.57
CA ASP A 105 -4.64 -18.00 -2.00
C ASP A 105 -3.95 -19.33 -1.70
N VAL A 106 -4.70 -20.42 -1.42
CA VAL A 106 -4.13 -21.78 -1.31
C VAL A 106 -3.50 -22.18 -2.64
N ARG A 107 -4.21 -21.92 -3.75
CA ARG A 107 -3.69 -22.19 -5.09
C ARG A 107 -2.43 -21.38 -5.36
N GLN A 108 -2.41 -20.09 -5.00
CA GLN A 108 -1.20 -19.27 -5.17
C GLN A 108 -0.02 -19.82 -4.38
N LEU A 109 -0.26 -20.28 -3.15
CA LEU A 109 0.75 -20.87 -2.28
C LEU A 109 1.42 -22.11 -2.89
N LEU A 110 0.67 -22.90 -3.66
CA LEU A 110 1.15 -24.15 -4.25
C LEU A 110 1.68 -23.95 -5.68
N ASP A 111 1.05 -23.10 -6.50
CA ASP A 111 1.32 -23.02 -7.94
C ASP A 111 2.38 -21.97 -8.33
N VAL A 112 2.56 -20.91 -7.53
CA VAL A 112 3.35 -19.75 -7.97
C VAL A 112 4.85 -20.00 -7.76
N PRO A 113 5.68 -20.10 -8.81
CA PRO A 113 7.09 -20.47 -8.69
C PRO A 113 7.98 -19.34 -8.16
N TYR A 114 7.53 -18.09 -8.31
CA TYR A 114 8.20 -16.89 -7.81
C TYR A 114 7.68 -16.46 -6.43
N LEU A 115 6.89 -17.32 -5.76
CA LEU A 115 6.46 -17.13 -4.37
C LEU A 115 7.41 -17.92 -3.46
N HIS A 116 7.90 -17.25 -2.42
CA HIS A 116 8.75 -17.86 -1.41
C HIS A 116 8.08 -17.77 -0.04
N LEU A 117 8.16 -18.87 0.71
CA LEU A 117 7.56 -19.04 2.02
C LEU A 117 8.63 -19.32 3.07
N TRP A 118 8.60 -18.56 4.15
CA TRP A 118 9.36 -18.85 5.38
C TRP A 118 8.40 -19.16 6.50
N VAL A 119 8.77 -20.13 7.32
CA VAL A 119 8.00 -20.54 8.48
C VAL A 119 8.91 -20.48 9.71
N ALA A 120 8.42 -19.85 10.76
CA ALA A 120 9.00 -19.89 12.10
C ALA A 120 8.31 -21.01 12.87
N GLU A 121 9.06 -22.01 13.28
CA GLU A 121 8.55 -23.20 13.97
C GLU A 121 9.23 -23.35 15.33
N CYS A 122 8.49 -23.90 16.31
CA CYS A 122 9.09 -24.36 17.55
C CYS A 122 9.96 -25.60 17.28
N ALA A 123 11.22 -25.58 17.73
CA ALA A 123 12.19 -26.63 17.42
C ALA A 123 11.78 -28.00 17.98
N SER A 124 11.09 -28.02 19.14
CA SER A 124 10.69 -29.27 19.81
C SER A 124 9.38 -29.84 19.26
N SER A 125 8.37 -29.00 19.02
CA SER A 125 7.02 -29.44 18.61
C SER A 125 6.74 -29.32 17.13
N ARG A 126 7.63 -28.67 16.36
CA ARG A 126 7.43 -28.31 14.93
C ARG A 126 6.15 -27.49 14.68
N LYS A 127 5.57 -26.90 15.74
CA LYS A 127 4.40 -26.04 15.63
C LYS A 127 4.76 -24.76 14.88
N VAL A 128 3.95 -24.39 13.89
CA VAL A 128 4.09 -23.13 13.16
C VAL A 128 3.64 -21.97 14.03
N LEU A 129 4.55 -21.02 14.28
CA LEU A 129 4.34 -19.83 15.11
C LEU A 129 4.27 -18.56 14.26
N GLY A 130 4.95 -18.55 13.13
CA GLY A 130 5.06 -17.41 12.24
C GLY A 130 5.23 -17.84 10.78
N VAL A 131 4.77 -16.99 9.88
CA VAL A 131 4.90 -17.19 8.43
C VAL A 131 5.17 -15.87 7.73
N LEU A 132 6.04 -15.91 6.72
CA LEU A 132 6.29 -14.82 5.80
C LEU A 132 6.15 -15.30 4.36
N LEU A 133 5.39 -14.56 3.56
CA LEU A 133 5.26 -14.75 2.12
C LEU A 133 5.87 -13.58 1.37
N ALA A 134 6.75 -13.86 0.42
CA ALA A 134 7.29 -12.85 -0.48
C ALA A 134 7.28 -13.31 -1.94
N TYR A 135 6.97 -12.38 -2.84
CA TYR A 135 7.05 -12.61 -4.28
C TYR A 135 8.35 -12.05 -4.82
N LYS A 136 9.05 -12.81 -5.66
CA LYS A 136 10.15 -12.30 -6.48
C LYS A 136 9.55 -11.45 -7.60
N GLU A 137 9.95 -10.19 -7.66
CA GLU A 137 9.46 -9.22 -8.67
C GLU A 137 10.65 -8.63 -9.46
N GLY A 138 10.33 -8.06 -10.62
CA GLY A 138 11.29 -7.41 -11.50
C GLY A 138 12.20 -8.38 -12.25
N GLY A 139 13.44 -7.97 -12.54
CA GLY A 139 14.35 -8.75 -13.38
C GLY A 139 13.99 -8.76 -14.87
N PHE A 140 13.24 -7.76 -15.36
CA PHE A 140 12.90 -7.67 -16.78
C PHE A 140 14.16 -7.43 -17.63
N SER A 141 14.36 -8.28 -18.64
CA SER A 141 15.46 -8.17 -19.61
C SER A 141 15.37 -6.94 -20.52
N ASP A 142 16.49 -6.55 -21.13
CA ASP A 142 16.61 -5.36 -21.97
C ASP A 142 15.78 -5.43 -23.27
N ASN A 143 15.42 -6.63 -23.72
CA ASN A 143 14.50 -6.80 -24.85
C ASN A 143 13.02 -6.48 -24.53
N HIS A 144 12.69 -6.08 -23.30
CA HIS A 144 11.33 -5.72 -22.88
C HIS A 144 11.07 -4.20 -22.86
N ASP A 145 11.88 -3.39 -23.55
CA ASP A 145 11.77 -1.92 -23.54
C ASP A 145 10.35 -1.40 -23.84
N ASP A 146 9.66 -1.98 -24.82
CA ASP A 146 8.29 -1.55 -25.16
C ASP A 146 7.28 -1.87 -24.05
N LEU A 147 7.44 -3.02 -23.38
CA LEU A 147 6.61 -3.36 -22.22
C LEU A 147 6.87 -2.38 -21.07
N LEU A 148 8.13 -2.02 -20.84
CA LEU A 148 8.54 -1.16 -19.74
C LEU A 148 8.05 0.28 -19.92
N LYS A 149 8.08 0.79 -21.15
CA LYS A 149 7.42 2.06 -21.50
C LYS A 149 5.93 2.04 -21.18
N HIS A 150 5.24 0.93 -21.52
CA HIS A 150 3.82 0.77 -21.19
C HIS A 150 3.53 0.62 -19.69
N ILE A 151 4.47 0.09 -18.91
CA ILE A 151 4.38 0.04 -17.45
C ILE A 151 4.52 1.45 -16.88
N VAL A 152 5.54 2.19 -17.30
CA VAL A 152 5.78 3.58 -16.87
C VAL A 152 4.59 4.46 -17.20
N SER A 153 3.99 4.34 -18.40
CA SER A 153 2.80 5.11 -18.77
C SER A 153 1.49 4.61 -18.13
N GLY A 154 1.52 3.49 -17.41
CA GLY A 154 0.37 2.91 -16.72
C GLY A 154 -0.62 2.15 -17.61
N VAL A 155 -0.29 1.93 -18.89
CA VAL A 155 -1.09 1.20 -19.88
C VAL A 155 -1.10 -0.31 -19.62
N ARG A 156 0.03 -0.87 -19.19
CA ARG A 156 0.18 -2.30 -18.87
C ARG A 156 0.57 -2.48 -17.40
N ARG A 157 0.05 -3.55 -16.79
CA ARG A 157 0.40 -3.97 -15.42
C ARG A 157 0.57 -5.48 -15.38
N PRO A 158 1.77 -6.01 -15.66
CA PRO A 158 2.06 -7.43 -15.57
C PRO A 158 1.68 -8.00 -14.20
N GLN A 159 1.16 -9.23 -14.18
CA GLN A 159 0.84 -9.88 -12.92
C GLN A 159 2.12 -10.18 -12.13
N GLY A 160 2.01 -10.18 -10.80
CA GLY A 160 3.11 -10.54 -9.89
C GLY A 160 4.23 -9.51 -9.73
N ASN A 161 4.09 -8.29 -10.26
CA ASN A 161 5.13 -7.25 -10.22
C ASN A 161 4.63 -5.94 -9.59
N LEU A 162 3.86 -6.04 -8.50
CA LEU A 162 3.11 -4.89 -7.95
C LEU A 162 4.03 -3.75 -7.52
N LEU A 163 5.06 -4.04 -6.72
CA LEU A 163 5.94 -3.02 -6.17
C LEU A 163 6.81 -2.44 -7.29
N SER A 164 7.50 -3.29 -8.05
CA SER A 164 8.39 -2.85 -9.14
C SER A 164 7.67 -1.98 -10.18
N GLN A 165 6.46 -2.36 -10.62
CA GLN A 165 5.71 -1.59 -11.62
C GLN A 165 5.17 -0.27 -11.06
N SER A 166 4.78 -0.25 -9.78
CA SER A 166 4.29 0.96 -9.13
C SER A 166 5.41 1.98 -8.92
N LEU A 167 6.60 1.53 -8.52
CA LEU A 167 7.78 2.38 -8.39
C LEU A 167 8.21 2.93 -9.75
N ALA A 168 8.21 2.10 -10.81
CA ALA A 168 8.50 2.54 -12.17
C ALA A 168 7.50 3.61 -12.68
N ASN A 169 6.19 3.38 -12.47
CA ASN A 169 5.17 4.36 -12.85
C ASN A 169 5.30 5.66 -12.06
N GLN A 170 5.63 5.63 -10.77
CA GLN A 170 5.79 6.84 -9.97
C GLN A 170 7.03 7.65 -10.38
N SER A 171 8.18 6.99 -10.45
CA SER A 171 9.48 7.62 -10.74
C SER A 171 9.67 8.02 -12.21
N ALA A 172 8.84 7.48 -13.11
CA ALA A 172 9.12 7.48 -14.55
C ALA A 172 10.39 6.71 -14.95
N ASP A 173 10.90 5.83 -14.06
CA ASP A 173 12.14 5.11 -14.29
C ASP A 173 11.90 3.60 -14.49
N THR A 174 12.23 3.12 -15.69
CA THR A 174 12.14 1.70 -16.07
C THR A 174 13.10 0.81 -15.28
N GLN A 175 14.16 1.36 -14.67
CA GLN A 175 15.13 0.59 -13.89
C GLN A 175 14.46 -0.17 -12.74
N TRP A 176 13.42 0.37 -12.09
CA TRP A 176 12.68 -0.32 -11.02
C TRP A 176 12.11 -1.68 -11.44
N CYS A 177 11.80 -1.88 -12.71
CA CYS A 177 11.38 -3.17 -13.25
C CYS A 177 12.58 -4.07 -13.60
N ARG A 178 13.72 -3.52 -14.00
CA ARG A 178 14.93 -4.30 -14.31
C ARG A 178 15.56 -4.91 -13.07
N LEU A 179 15.47 -4.20 -11.96
CA LEU A 179 16.01 -4.63 -10.67
C LEU A 179 15.25 -5.85 -10.14
N LYS A 180 15.98 -6.76 -9.52
CA LYS A 180 15.40 -7.95 -8.88
C LYS A 180 15.00 -7.59 -7.46
N SER A 181 13.80 -7.96 -7.04
CA SER A 181 13.34 -7.67 -5.69
C SER A 181 12.53 -8.78 -5.07
N LEU A 182 12.38 -8.70 -3.75
CA LEU A 182 11.38 -9.47 -3.00
C LEU A 182 10.34 -8.53 -2.42
N ARG A 183 9.09 -8.67 -2.86
CA ARG A 183 7.95 -8.00 -2.22
C ARG A 183 7.35 -8.90 -1.16
N VAL A 184 7.55 -8.53 0.09
CA VAL A 184 6.82 -9.12 1.22
C VAL A 184 5.33 -8.82 1.04
N SER A 185 4.54 -9.87 0.91
CA SER A 185 3.09 -9.76 0.72
C SER A 185 2.32 -9.94 2.01
N ARG A 186 2.78 -10.84 2.88
CA ARG A 186 2.11 -11.16 4.15
C ARG A 186 3.14 -11.59 5.18
N ILE A 187 2.95 -11.12 6.40
CA ILE A 187 3.64 -11.64 7.60
C ILE A 187 2.54 -11.92 8.61
N ALA A 188 2.50 -13.14 9.14
CA ALA A 188 1.56 -13.52 10.18
C ALA A 188 2.31 -14.19 11.32
N VAL A 189 2.02 -13.78 12.55
CA VAL A 189 2.57 -14.37 13.78
C VAL A 189 1.39 -14.67 14.71
N ALA A 190 1.39 -15.88 15.26
CA ALA A 190 0.37 -16.34 16.19
C ALA A 190 0.33 -15.39 17.40
N GLU A 191 -0.87 -15.04 17.85
CA GLU A 191 -1.11 -13.98 18.83
C GLU A 191 -0.24 -14.09 20.10
N PRO A 192 -0.09 -15.27 20.74
CA PRO A 192 0.74 -15.41 21.94
C PRO A 192 2.23 -15.09 21.72
N TYR A 193 2.72 -15.16 20.48
CA TYR A 193 4.13 -15.00 20.10
C TYR A 193 4.43 -13.63 19.46
N ARG A 194 3.43 -12.74 19.36
CA ARG A 194 3.63 -11.38 18.85
C ARG A 194 4.50 -10.58 19.81
N ARG A 195 5.23 -9.59 19.26
CA ARG A 195 6.15 -8.70 20.00
C ARG A 195 7.35 -9.41 20.67
N GLN A 196 7.63 -10.66 20.29
CA GLN A 196 8.79 -11.42 20.77
C GLN A 196 9.94 -11.52 19.73
N GLY A 197 9.88 -10.77 18.62
CA GLY A 197 10.92 -10.77 17.59
C GLY A 197 10.70 -11.73 16.41
N VAL A 198 9.73 -12.66 16.47
CA VAL A 198 9.50 -13.68 15.41
C VAL A 198 9.38 -13.09 14.00
N ALA A 199 8.63 -11.99 13.84
CA ALA A 199 8.49 -11.31 12.55
C ALA A 199 9.79 -10.67 12.05
N SER A 200 10.61 -10.18 12.98
CA SER A 200 11.94 -9.62 12.68
C SER A 200 12.90 -10.70 12.22
N ASP A 201 12.91 -11.85 12.91
CA ASP A 201 13.75 -12.98 12.53
C ASP A 201 13.34 -13.54 11.15
N LEU A 202 12.04 -13.56 10.84
CA LEU A 202 11.53 -13.93 9.51
C LEU A 202 12.02 -12.97 8.42
N LEU A 203 12.00 -11.66 8.68
CA LEU A 203 12.54 -10.66 7.75
C LEU A 203 14.05 -10.80 7.57
N GLN A 204 14.80 -11.08 8.63
CA GLN A 204 16.24 -11.32 8.54
C GLN A 204 16.55 -12.53 7.64
N ALA A 205 15.80 -13.62 7.79
CA ALA A 205 15.93 -14.79 6.93
C ALA A 205 15.59 -14.49 5.46
N LEU A 206 14.59 -13.63 5.21
CA LEU A 206 14.27 -13.14 3.88
C LEU A 206 15.40 -12.28 3.30
N GLU A 207 15.98 -11.38 4.09
CA GLU A 207 17.06 -10.50 3.62
C GLU A 207 18.31 -11.29 3.25
N LEU A 208 18.72 -12.25 4.07
CA LEU A 208 19.82 -13.16 3.77
C LEU A 208 19.58 -13.90 2.44
N PHE A 209 18.35 -14.38 2.23
CA PHE A 209 17.97 -15.01 0.97
C PHE A 209 18.00 -14.02 -0.20
N ALA A 210 17.50 -12.79 -0.02
CA ALA A 210 17.50 -11.73 -1.02
C ALA A 210 18.92 -11.44 -1.52
N VAL A 211 19.87 -11.29 -0.58
CA VAL A 211 21.29 -11.09 -0.90
C VAL A 211 21.86 -12.30 -1.65
N SER A 212 21.56 -13.53 -1.21
CA SER A 212 22.04 -14.74 -1.89
C SER A 212 21.52 -14.92 -3.31
N GLU A 213 20.31 -14.40 -3.60
CA GLU A 213 19.67 -14.45 -4.91
C GLU A 213 20.06 -13.27 -5.82
N GLY A 214 20.91 -12.37 -5.33
CA GLY A 214 21.30 -11.14 -6.04
C GLY A 214 20.12 -10.20 -6.26
N CYS A 215 19.22 -10.09 -5.29
CA CYS A 215 18.18 -9.06 -5.27
C CYS A 215 18.80 -7.70 -4.92
N ASP A 216 18.30 -6.65 -5.57
CA ASP A 216 18.76 -5.28 -5.37
C ASP A 216 18.08 -4.60 -4.16
N PHE A 217 16.86 -5.03 -3.84
CA PHE A 217 16.09 -4.54 -2.70
C PHE A 217 15.01 -5.55 -2.28
N TRP A 218 14.45 -5.36 -1.09
CA TRP A 218 13.15 -5.94 -0.73
C TRP A 218 12.20 -4.82 -0.31
N GLY A 219 10.89 -5.09 -0.30
CA GLY A 219 9.91 -4.09 0.10
C GLY A 219 8.54 -4.68 0.37
N SER A 220 7.57 -3.80 0.63
CA SER A 220 6.20 -4.20 0.94
C SER A 220 5.22 -3.13 0.48
N SER A 221 3.95 -3.53 0.33
CA SER A 221 2.81 -2.65 0.05
C SER A 221 1.68 -3.06 0.99
N PHE A 222 1.34 -2.20 1.95
CA PHE A 222 0.41 -2.54 3.04
C PHE A 222 -0.48 -1.36 3.43
N GLY A 223 -1.60 -1.63 4.10
CA GLY A 223 -2.46 -0.59 4.66
C GLY A 223 -1.74 0.17 5.77
N PHE A 224 -1.56 1.48 5.59
CA PHE A 224 -0.84 2.35 6.50
C PHE A 224 -1.50 2.39 7.87
N GLU A 225 -0.75 1.94 8.87
CA GLU A 225 -1.07 2.03 10.28
C GLU A 225 0.22 2.36 11.02
N PRO A 226 0.28 3.40 11.88
CA PRO A 226 1.54 3.86 12.48
C PRO A 226 2.35 2.77 13.18
N ARG A 227 1.69 1.89 13.93
CA ARG A 227 2.34 0.77 14.64
C ARG A 227 2.98 -0.23 13.68
N LEU A 228 2.30 -0.54 12.57
CA LEU A 228 2.83 -1.42 11.54
C LEU A 228 3.98 -0.74 10.80
N PHE A 229 3.86 0.56 10.52
CA PHE A 229 4.94 1.32 9.90
C PHE A 229 6.20 1.38 10.77
N SER A 230 6.08 1.56 12.09
CA SER A 230 7.23 1.52 13.01
C SER A 230 7.99 0.18 12.95
N PHE A 231 7.30 -0.94 12.73
CA PHE A 231 7.95 -2.23 12.50
C PHE A 231 8.81 -2.20 11.23
N TRP A 232 8.29 -1.74 10.10
CA TRP A 232 9.07 -1.61 8.87
C TRP A 232 10.23 -0.62 9.01
N GLN A 233 10.02 0.49 9.71
CA GLN A 233 11.06 1.48 9.99
C GLN A 233 12.19 0.91 10.86
N SER A 234 11.87 0.05 11.84
CA SER A 234 12.89 -0.64 12.66
C SER A 234 13.77 -1.62 11.85
N HIS A 235 13.31 -2.02 10.67
CA HIS A 235 14.05 -2.81 9.68
C HIS A 235 14.63 -1.92 8.56
N GLU A 236 14.73 -0.62 8.82
CA GLU A 236 15.33 0.38 7.92
C GLU A 236 14.64 0.43 6.53
N ALA A 237 13.38 0.00 6.43
CA ALA A 237 12.61 0.10 5.21
C ALA A 237 12.03 1.52 5.06
N LEU A 238 12.44 2.20 4.00
CA LEU A 238 12.09 3.59 3.72
C LEU A 238 10.72 3.69 3.06
N PRO A 239 9.81 4.59 3.51
CA PRO A 239 8.55 4.83 2.82
C PRO A 239 8.78 5.62 1.54
N VAL A 240 8.32 5.09 0.41
CA VAL A 240 8.56 5.68 -0.92
C VAL A 240 7.28 6.06 -1.66
N HIS A 241 6.12 5.59 -1.19
CA HIS A 241 4.84 5.90 -1.80
C HIS A 241 3.70 5.83 -0.77
N LEU A 242 2.86 6.87 -0.73
CA LEU A 242 1.59 6.87 0.01
C LEU A 242 0.41 7.01 -0.94
N GLY A 243 -0.56 6.11 -0.82
CA GLY A 243 -1.80 6.12 -1.56
C GLY A 243 -2.73 7.25 -1.12
N LEU A 244 -3.19 8.05 -2.09
CA LEU A 244 -4.09 9.19 -1.87
C LEU A 244 -5.57 8.80 -1.73
N HIS A 245 -5.89 7.52 -1.80
CA HIS A 245 -7.23 7.01 -1.54
C HIS A 245 -7.19 5.85 -0.54
N ARG A 246 -8.26 5.75 0.25
CA ARG A 246 -8.50 4.60 1.13
C ARG A 246 -8.94 3.42 0.30
N ASP A 247 -8.38 2.25 0.59
CA ASP A 247 -8.88 0.99 0.08
C ASP A 247 -10.30 0.74 0.62
N LYS A 248 -11.18 0.23 -0.24
CA LYS A 248 -12.62 0.11 0.07
C LYS A 248 -12.89 -0.91 1.18
N ALA A 249 -12.02 -1.90 1.35
CA ALA A 249 -12.25 -2.96 2.30
C ALA A 249 -11.58 -2.72 3.65
N SER A 250 -10.31 -2.28 3.65
CA SER A 250 -9.57 -1.99 4.88
C SER A 250 -9.86 -0.60 5.44
N GLY A 251 -10.31 0.34 4.60
CA GLY A 251 -10.42 1.75 4.97
C GLY A 251 -9.08 2.44 5.21
N LEU A 252 -7.96 1.75 4.95
CA LEU A 252 -6.59 2.25 5.11
C LEU A 252 -6.04 2.71 3.77
N ARG A 253 -5.02 3.58 3.82
CA ARG A 253 -4.29 4.03 2.64
C ARG A 253 -3.11 3.11 2.39
N ASN A 254 -2.81 2.76 1.16
CA ASN A 254 -1.66 1.92 0.87
C ASN A 254 -0.35 2.69 1.10
N LEU A 255 0.61 2.12 1.84
CA LEU A 255 1.98 2.60 1.97
C LEU A 255 2.91 1.57 1.33
N MET A 256 3.83 2.03 0.50
CA MET A 256 4.93 1.20 0.01
C MET A 256 6.22 1.59 0.69
N VAL A 257 6.97 0.57 1.10
CA VAL A 257 8.30 0.70 1.71
C VAL A 257 9.32 -0.11 0.93
N VAL A 258 10.56 0.36 0.92
CA VAL A 258 11.69 -0.29 0.25
C VAL A 258 12.89 -0.29 1.19
N LYS A 259 13.55 -1.46 1.30
CA LYS A 259 14.86 -1.63 1.93
C LYS A 259 15.90 -1.90 0.83
N PRO A 260 16.77 -0.94 0.51
CA PRO A 260 17.82 -1.14 -0.48
C PRO A 260 18.89 -2.10 0.03
N LEU A 261 19.36 -3.02 -0.83
CA LEU A 261 20.46 -3.95 -0.54
C LEU A 261 21.76 -3.56 -1.26
N THR A 262 21.70 -2.64 -2.21
CA THR A 262 22.86 -2.12 -2.95
C THR A 262 22.97 -0.60 -2.85
N ASP A 263 24.17 -0.05 -2.99
CA ASP A 263 24.39 1.40 -2.86
C ASP A 263 23.68 2.21 -3.95
N LYS A 264 23.60 1.68 -5.18
CA LYS A 264 22.79 2.26 -6.26
C LYS A 264 21.34 2.44 -5.82
N LEU A 265 20.78 1.43 -5.16
CA LEU A 265 19.39 1.45 -4.70
C LEU A 265 19.17 2.35 -3.51
N LYS A 266 20.19 2.57 -2.66
CA LYS A 266 20.10 3.54 -1.57
C LYS A 266 19.77 4.92 -2.11
N LEU A 267 20.50 5.38 -3.12
CA LEU A 267 20.25 6.68 -3.78
C LEU A 267 18.85 6.73 -4.38
N MET A 268 18.49 5.77 -5.24
CA MET A 268 17.16 5.76 -5.89
C MET A 268 15.99 5.72 -4.88
N SER A 269 16.14 4.97 -3.78
CA SER A 269 15.12 4.91 -2.72
C SER A 269 15.06 6.19 -1.90
N HIS A 270 16.20 6.87 -1.73
CA HIS A 270 16.28 8.15 -1.05
C HIS A 270 15.58 9.25 -1.85
N ASP A 271 15.81 9.32 -3.16
CA ASP A 271 15.18 10.29 -4.05
C ASP A 271 13.65 10.17 -4.01
N LEU A 272 13.13 8.93 -4.06
CA LEU A 272 11.70 8.68 -3.93
C LEU A 272 11.14 9.07 -2.55
N HIS A 273 11.91 8.81 -1.50
CA HIS A 273 11.53 9.21 -0.15
C HIS A 273 11.48 10.74 0.00
N GLN A 274 12.49 11.45 -0.50
CA GLN A 274 12.50 12.92 -0.52
C GLN A 274 11.32 13.49 -1.30
N GLN A 275 11.04 12.95 -2.50
CA GLN A 275 9.87 13.33 -3.29
C GLN A 275 8.57 13.16 -2.51
N LEU A 276 8.40 12.04 -1.80
CA LEU A 276 7.25 11.81 -0.92
C LEU A 276 7.17 12.89 0.17
N LEU A 277 8.27 13.19 0.87
CA LEU A 277 8.28 14.19 1.94
C LEU A 277 8.00 15.60 1.44
N ILE A 278 8.51 15.97 0.26
CA ILE A 278 8.30 17.30 -0.35
C ILE A 278 6.86 17.47 -0.84
N ASP A 279 6.25 16.39 -1.35
CA ASP A 279 4.87 16.41 -1.84
C ASP A 279 3.82 16.26 -0.71
N LEU A 280 4.20 15.67 0.43
CA LEU A 280 3.29 15.34 1.54
C LEU A 280 2.51 16.55 2.09
N PRO A 281 3.11 17.73 2.34
CA PRO A 281 2.37 18.90 2.87
C PRO A 281 1.23 19.36 1.94
N PHE A 282 1.43 19.25 0.63
CA PHE A 282 0.42 19.62 -0.35
C PHE A 282 -0.75 18.63 -0.34
N TRP A 283 -0.46 17.33 -0.22
CA TRP A 283 -1.51 16.32 -0.06
C TRP A 283 -2.21 16.39 1.29
N GLN A 284 -1.52 16.77 2.36
CA GLN A 284 -2.11 16.93 3.69
C GLN A 284 -3.31 17.88 3.68
N ALA A 285 -3.18 19.01 3.01
CA ALA A 285 -4.23 20.03 2.99
C ALA A 285 -5.53 19.56 2.32
N GLN A 286 -5.46 18.69 1.30
CA GLN A 286 -6.63 18.35 0.48
C GLN A 286 -7.00 16.87 0.44
N TYR A 287 -6.01 15.99 0.36
CA TYR A 287 -6.21 14.56 0.12
C TYR A 287 -6.08 13.72 1.37
N LEU A 288 -5.38 14.23 2.40
CA LEU A 288 -5.08 13.52 3.64
C LEU A 288 -5.58 14.28 4.88
N SER A 289 -6.59 15.14 4.74
CA SER A 289 -7.19 15.90 5.85
C SER A 289 -7.79 15.00 6.94
N ASP A 290 -8.09 13.75 6.60
CA ASP A 290 -8.58 12.70 7.48
C ASP A 290 -7.47 11.98 8.26
N MET A 291 -6.20 12.19 7.92
CA MET A 291 -5.07 11.57 8.61
C MET A 291 -4.74 12.32 9.88
N ARG A 292 -4.51 11.56 10.96
CA ARG A 292 -4.11 12.12 12.25
C ARG A 292 -2.70 12.73 12.15
N PRO A 293 -2.41 13.87 12.82
CA PRO A 293 -1.10 14.51 12.77
C PRO A 293 0.06 13.60 13.21
N ASP A 294 -0.16 12.76 14.22
CA ASP A 294 0.83 11.79 14.71
C ASP A 294 1.29 10.80 13.63
N SER A 295 0.36 10.45 12.73
CA SER A 295 0.58 9.48 11.65
C SER A 295 1.37 10.12 10.51
N LEU A 296 1.15 11.41 10.26
CA LEU A 296 1.96 12.20 9.32
C LEU A 296 3.37 12.43 9.87
N MET A 297 3.50 12.78 11.15
CA MET A 297 4.80 12.92 11.80
C MET A 297 5.60 11.62 11.76
N ALA A 298 4.95 10.47 11.92
CA ALA A 298 5.61 9.18 11.78
C ALA A 298 6.21 8.99 10.38
N LEU A 299 5.48 9.35 9.31
CA LEU A 299 6.00 9.29 7.94
C LEU A 299 7.17 10.25 7.70
N SER A 300 7.11 11.45 8.29
CA SER A 300 8.15 12.47 8.17
C SER A 300 9.42 12.17 8.98
N ASN A 301 9.27 11.55 10.16
CA ASN A 301 10.38 11.22 11.07
C ASN A 301 11.05 9.87 10.74
N SER A 302 11.04 9.48 9.47
CA SER A 302 11.82 8.32 9.03
C SER A 302 13.31 8.63 9.29
N HIS A 303 14.11 7.62 9.67
CA HIS A 303 15.47 7.77 10.23
C HIS A 303 16.52 8.52 9.38
N SER A 304 16.13 9.03 8.20
CA SER A 304 16.95 9.95 7.42
C SER A 304 16.82 11.38 7.94
N GLN A 305 17.63 11.72 8.94
CA GLN A 305 17.95 13.11 9.32
C GLN A 305 18.82 13.85 8.27
N SER A 306 18.76 13.44 7.00
CA SER A 306 19.31 14.24 5.91
C SER A 306 18.44 15.47 5.75
N GLU A 307 19.06 16.65 5.65
CA GLU A 307 18.37 17.85 5.20
C GLU A 307 17.60 17.53 3.91
N LEU A 308 16.35 17.98 3.80
CA LEU A 308 15.57 17.80 2.57
C LEU A 308 16.33 18.50 1.44
N GLU A 309 16.86 17.72 0.51
CA GLU A 309 17.54 18.27 -0.65
C GLU A 309 16.53 18.88 -1.62
N ALA A 310 17.02 19.79 -2.46
CA ALA A 310 16.20 20.35 -3.52
C ALA A 310 15.85 19.26 -4.54
N LEU A 311 14.59 19.25 -5.00
CA LEU A 311 14.16 18.37 -6.09
C LEU A 311 15.04 18.57 -7.34
N GLU A 312 15.22 17.48 -8.09
CA GLU A 312 15.91 17.57 -9.38
C GLU A 312 15.25 18.62 -10.29
N PRO A 313 16.06 19.45 -10.98
CA PRO A 313 15.54 20.39 -11.96
C PRO A 313 14.68 19.66 -13.01
N GLY A 314 13.43 20.10 -13.19
CA GLY A 314 12.51 19.45 -14.12
C GLY A 314 11.51 18.48 -13.49
N TYR A 315 11.62 18.17 -12.19
CA TYR A 315 10.71 17.22 -11.50
C TYR A 315 9.23 17.58 -11.70
N ASP A 316 8.87 18.84 -11.45
CA ASP A 316 7.48 19.30 -11.55
C ASP A 316 7.00 19.35 -13.00
N GLN A 317 7.83 19.82 -13.93
CA GLN A 317 7.52 19.84 -15.36
C GLN A 317 7.29 18.43 -15.91
N MET A 318 8.15 17.47 -15.56
CA MET A 318 8.02 16.07 -15.98
C MET A 318 6.66 15.50 -15.54
N ARG A 319 6.28 15.71 -14.27
CA ARG A 319 5.01 15.17 -13.75
C ARG A 319 3.80 15.80 -14.43
N ILE A 320 3.84 17.11 -14.68
CA ILE A 320 2.77 17.82 -15.39
C ILE A 320 2.64 17.29 -16.83
N GLN A 321 3.75 17.10 -17.54
CA GLN A 321 3.73 16.51 -18.88
C GLN A 321 3.14 15.08 -18.89
N ARG A 322 3.51 14.26 -17.90
CA ARG A 322 2.94 12.92 -17.74
C ARG A 322 1.43 12.94 -17.45
N PHE A 323 0.93 13.94 -16.73
CA PHE A 323 -0.51 14.15 -16.56
C PHE A 323 -1.19 14.56 -17.88
N ILE A 324 -0.59 15.47 -18.65
CA ILE A 324 -1.08 15.87 -19.98
C ILE A 324 -1.23 14.62 -20.87
N ASN A 325 -0.19 13.79 -20.92
CA ASN A 325 -0.17 12.51 -21.66
C ASN A 325 -1.13 11.44 -21.11
N GLY A 326 -1.73 11.65 -19.94
CA GLY A 326 -2.69 10.73 -19.33
C GLY A 326 -2.06 9.57 -18.54
N GLU A 327 -0.77 9.65 -18.25
CA GLU A 327 -0.03 8.63 -17.48
C GLU A 327 -0.22 8.77 -15.97
N LEU A 328 -0.47 10.01 -15.50
CA LEU A 328 -0.73 10.34 -14.11
C LEU A 328 -2.12 10.94 -13.93
N THR A 329 -2.66 10.77 -12.72
CA THR A 329 -3.92 11.39 -12.30
C THR A 329 -3.66 12.76 -11.66
N TYR A 330 -4.70 13.60 -11.60
CA TYR A 330 -4.58 14.95 -11.06
C TYR A 330 -4.11 14.99 -9.60
N ASP A 331 -4.59 14.08 -8.76
CA ASP A 331 -4.17 13.97 -7.36
C ASP A 331 -2.65 13.76 -7.21
N LYS A 332 -2.04 13.01 -8.13
CA LYS A 332 -0.58 12.80 -8.14
C LYS A 332 0.19 14.05 -8.53
N ILE A 333 -0.33 14.88 -9.44
CA ILE A 333 0.38 16.08 -9.92
C ILE A 333 0.01 17.35 -9.17
N PHE A 334 -0.94 17.28 -8.24
CA PHE A 334 -1.37 18.42 -7.42
C PHE A 334 -0.21 19.19 -6.76
N PRO A 335 0.78 18.55 -6.11
CA PRO A 335 1.91 19.27 -5.52
C PRO A 335 2.75 20.02 -6.56
N SER A 336 3.04 19.37 -7.69
CA SER A 336 3.80 19.97 -8.80
C SER A 336 3.07 21.13 -9.45
N LEU A 337 1.77 21.00 -9.66
CA LEU A 337 0.93 22.07 -10.18
C LEU A 337 0.91 23.27 -9.23
N TYR A 338 0.76 23.02 -7.92
CA TYR A 338 0.79 24.06 -6.92
C TYR A 338 2.11 24.82 -6.92
N ARG A 339 3.25 24.12 -6.85
CA ARG A 339 4.59 24.74 -6.89
C ARG A 339 4.84 25.50 -8.19
N MET A 340 4.43 24.95 -9.34
CA MET A 340 4.60 25.61 -10.63
C MET A 340 3.79 26.91 -10.71
N LEU A 341 2.51 26.89 -10.31
CA LEU A 341 1.62 28.06 -10.40
C LEU A 341 1.96 29.15 -9.36
N VAL A 342 2.47 28.77 -8.18
CA VAL A 342 2.92 29.74 -7.17
C VAL A 342 4.29 30.32 -7.52
N SER A 343 5.21 29.53 -8.11
CA SER A 343 6.53 30.03 -8.53
C SER A 343 6.45 30.95 -9.76
N THR A 344 5.59 30.66 -10.74
CA THR A 344 5.34 31.55 -11.89
C THR A 344 4.58 32.83 -11.51
N LYS A 345 3.94 32.87 -10.33
CA LYS A 345 3.25 34.05 -9.79
C LYS A 345 3.76 34.43 -8.39
N SER A 346 5.06 34.60 -8.24
CA SER A 346 5.53 35.54 -7.21
C SER A 346 5.21 36.95 -7.73
N VAL A 347 4.19 37.62 -7.15
CA VAL A 347 4.01 39.09 -6.99
C VAL A 347 2.58 39.64 -7.16
N LEU A 348 1.62 39.02 -7.88
CA LEU A 348 0.40 39.77 -8.27
C LEU A 348 -0.97 39.41 -7.64
N LEU A 349 -1.13 38.39 -6.79
CA LEU A 349 -2.48 38.01 -6.34
C LEU A 349 -2.68 37.77 -4.83
N GLN A 350 -1.64 37.80 -4.00
CA GLN A 350 -1.84 37.63 -2.55
C GLN A 350 -2.33 38.90 -1.84
N SER A 351 -2.21 40.08 -2.44
CA SER A 351 -2.68 41.34 -1.82
C SER A 351 -4.17 41.61 -2.01
N GLU A 352 -4.84 41.03 -3.01
CA GLU A 352 -6.29 41.23 -3.22
C GLU A 352 -7.13 40.14 -2.52
N VAL A 353 -6.60 38.92 -2.37
CA VAL A 353 -7.37 37.77 -1.85
C VAL A 353 -7.70 37.88 -0.36
N ALA A 354 -6.90 38.57 0.45
CA ALA A 354 -7.26 38.83 1.84
C ALA A 354 -8.41 39.85 1.97
N ALA A 355 -8.58 40.75 0.99
CA ALA A 355 -9.57 41.82 1.06
C ALA A 355 -10.94 41.38 0.50
N THR A 356 -10.98 40.59 -0.57
CA THR A 356 -12.25 40.25 -1.25
C THR A 356 -13.00 39.08 -0.61
N VAL A 357 -12.30 38.16 0.06
CA VAL A 357 -12.95 37.02 0.76
C VAL A 357 -13.55 37.44 2.11
N LEU A 358 -13.05 38.52 2.73
CA LEU A 358 -13.59 39.08 3.98
C LEU A 358 -14.70 40.11 3.76
N ALA A 359 -14.82 40.69 2.57
CA ALA A 359 -15.86 41.64 2.21
C ALA A 359 -17.02 40.91 1.51
N GLY A 360 -17.96 40.38 2.30
CA GLY A 360 -19.14 39.63 1.80
C GLY A 360 -20.16 40.49 1.04
N GLU A 361 -19.78 41.13 -0.06
CA GLU A 361 -20.68 41.91 -0.90
C GLU A 361 -20.42 41.65 -2.40
N GLY A 362 -21.42 41.10 -3.11
CA GLY A 362 -21.48 41.09 -4.58
C GLY A 362 -21.30 39.74 -5.29
N ALA A 363 -22.15 38.74 -5.01
CA ALA A 363 -21.98 37.35 -5.48
C ALA A 363 -22.42 37.02 -6.92
N ASN A 364 -22.75 37.99 -7.80
CA ASN A 364 -23.43 37.64 -9.08
C ASN A 364 -22.78 38.07 -10.40
N GLU A 365 -21.62 38.75 -10.45
CA GLU A 365 -21.01 39.16 -11.74
C GLU A 365 -19.48 39.00 -11.84
N VAL A 366 -18.85 38.17 -11.00
CA VAL A 366 -17.40 37.84 -11.11
C VAL A 366 -17.23 36.35 -11.44
N THR A 367 -17.81 35.90 -12.55
CA THR A 367 -17.63 34.53 -13.04
C THR A 367 -16.64 34.53 -14.21
N ASN A 368 -15.42 34.04 -13.96
CA ASN A 368 -14.28 33.80 -14.89
C ASN A 368 -13.11 34.80 -14.91
N ALA A 369 -12.59 35.22 -13.75
CA ALA A 369 -11.29 35.91 -13.71
C ALA A 369 -10.06 34.97 -13.64
N TYR A 370 -10.25 33.68 -13.32
CA TYR A 370 -9.14 32.74 -13.07
C TYR A 370 -9.22 31.48 -13.95
N PRO A 371 -8.07 30.96 -14.44
CA PRO A 371 -8.01 29.66 -15.13
C PRO A 371 -8.54 28.52 -14.27
N VAL A 372 -9.10 27.48 -14.90
CA VAL A 372 -9.63 26.27 -14.23
C VAL A 372 -8.54 25.59 -13.42
N SER A 373 -7.29 25.59 -13.91
CA SER A 373 -6.11 25.09 -13.22
C SER A 373 -5.86 25.78 -11.86
N GLN A 374 -6.03 27.11 -11.78
CA GLN A 374 -5.88 27.84 -10.52
C GLN A 374 -7.04 27.57 -9.56
N ALA A 375 -8.28 27.56 -10.05
CA ALA A 375 -9.44 27.22 -9.23
C ALA A 375 -9.36 25.78 -8.69
N SER A 376 -8.80 24.86 -9.48
CA SER A 376 -8.60 23.47 -9.09
C SER A 376 -7.63 23.29 -7.92
N LEU A 377 -6.75 24.25 -7.65
CA LEU A 377 -5.89 24.25 -6.46
C LEU A 377 -6.66 24.52 -5.16
N LEU A 378 -7.89 25.04 -5.21
CA LEU A 378 -8.70 25.33 -4.02
C LEU A 378 -9.83 24.32 -3.84
N LEU A 379 -10.43 23.89 -4.95
CA LEU A 379 -11.67 23.12 -4.93
C LEU A 379 -11.47 21.62 -5.16
N ALA A 380 -10.33 21.16 -5.67
CA ALA A 380 -10.08 19.72 -5.75
C ALA A 380 -10.04 19.10 -4.33
N PRO A 381 -10.53 17.86 -4.14
CA PRO A 381 -11.12 16.94 -5.11
C PRO A 381 -12.64 17.11 -5.34
N ASN A 382 -13.26 18.23 -4.98
CA ASN A 382 -14.67 18.53 -5.25
C ASN A 382 -14.90 18.90 -6.73
N TRP A 383 -14.87 17.89 -7.59
CA TRP A 383 -15.03 18.05 -9.04
C TRP A 383 -16.40 18.59 -9.46
N SER A 384 -17.44 18.34 -8.66
CA SER A 384 -18.79 18.87 -8.90
C SER A 384 -18.83 20.39 -8.77
N ALA A 385 -18.21 20.95 -7.73
CA ALA A 385 -18.15 22.39 -7.53
C ALA A 385 -17.35 23.08 -8.65
N LEU A 386 -16.23 22.49 -9.07
CA LEU A 386 -15.46 22.97 -10.23
C LEU A 386 -16.26 22.93 -11.53
N ALA A 387 -17.01 21.85 -11.76
CA ALA A 387 -17.83 21.72 -12.95
C ALA A 387 -18.95 22.78 -12.97
N GLU A 388 -19.60 23.02 -11.82
CA GLU A 388 -20.65 24.04 -11.69
C GLU A 388 -20.09 25.45 -11.90
N GLN A 389 -18.97 25.80 -11.26
CA GLN A 389 -18.35 27.13 -11.37
C GLN A 389 -17.99 27.52 -12.80
N PHE A 390 -17.51 26.55 -13.60
CA PHE A 390 -17.06 26.79 -14.99
C PHE A 390 -18.07 26.29 -16.05
N GLN A 391 -19.30 25.94 -15.64
CA GLN A 391 -20.36 25.45 -16.55
C GLN A 391 -19.94 24.23 -17.39
N LEU A 392 -19.15 23.32 -16.80
CA LEU A 392 -18.68 22.08 -17.41
C LEU A 392 -19.57 20.90 -17.02
N LYS A 393 -19.61 19.83 -17.83
CA LYS A 393 -20.55 18.70 -17.59
C LYS A 393 -20.14 17.79 -16.44
N GLY A 394 -18.90 17.87 -15.97
CA GLY A 394 -18.40 17.07 -14.86
C GLY A 394 -16.88 16.92 -14.86
N ARG A 395 -16.38 15.98 -14.03
CA ARG A 395 -14.94 15.77 -13.79
C ARG A 395 -14.10 15.62 -15.06
N ARG A 396 -14.59 14.88 -16.06
CA ARG A 396 -13.84 14.63 -17.29
C ARG A 396 -13.57 15.93 -18.06
N ASP A 397 -14.58 16.79 -18.17
CA ASP A 397 -14.48 18.06 -18.88
C ASP A 397 -13.60 19.04 -18.09
N VAL A 398 -13.70 19.05 -16.76
CA VAL A 398 -12.80 19.82 -15.88
C VAL A 398 -11.34 19.42 -16.11
N ILE A 399 -11.04 18.10 -16.08
CA ILE A 399 -9.68 17.59 -16.31
C ILE A 399 -9.19 17.94 -17.73
N ALA A 400 -10.05 17.85 -18.74
CA ALA A 400 -9.69 18.22 -20.11
C ALA A 400 -9.38 19.72 -20.24
N SER A 401 -10.13 20.59 -19.57
CA SER A 401 -9.86 22.02 -19.51
C SER A 401 -8.51 22.31 -18.86
N ILE A 402 -8.23 21.70 -17.69
CA ILE A 402 -6.94 21.84 -16.99
C ILE A 402 -5.79 21.41 -17.91
N LYS A 403 -5.92 20.28 -18.61
CA LYS A 403 -4.90 19.83 -19.57
C LYS A 403 -4.66 20.83 -20.69
N THR A 404 -5.74 21.41 -21.24
CA THR A 404 -5.66 22.39 -22.33
C THR A 404 -4.91 23.64 -21.89
N GLU A 405 -5.22 24.15 -20.70
CA GLU A 405 -4.51 25.29 -20.11
C GLU A 405 -3.03 25.00 -19.86
N LEU A 406 -2.70 23.81 -19.34
CA LEU A 406 -1.31 23.42 -19.08
C LEU A 406 -0.50 23.24 -20.36
N ILE A 407 -1.11 22.75 -21.45
CA ILE A 407 -0.46 22.68 -22.76
C ILE A 407 -0.10 24.09 -23.24
N GLN A 408 -1.02 25.06 -23.11
CA GLN A 408 -0.77 26.45 -23.49
C GLN A 408 0.37 27.06 -22.67
N LEU A 409 0.36 26.88 -21.35
CA LEU A 409 1.43 27.36 -20.45
C LEU A 409 2.80 26.71 -20.69
N SER A 410 2.84 25.54 -21.33
CA SER A 410 4.11 24.85 -21.65
C SER A 410 4.70 25.24 -23.00
N MET A 411 3.96 25.98 -23.83
CA MET A 411 4.40 26.48 -25.13
C MET A 411 4.98 27.91 -25.06
N ASP A 412 4.72 28.62 -23.97
CA ASP A 412 5.31 29.92 -23.61
C ASP A 412 6.51 29.72 -22.66
#